data_AF-A0A227J793-F1
#
_entry.id   AF-A0A227J793-F1
#
_cell.length_a   1.000
_cell.length_b   1.000
_cell.length_c   1.000
_cell.angle_alpha   90.00
_cell.angle_beta   90.00
_cell.angle_gamma   90.00
#
_symmetry.space_group_name_H-M   'P 1'
#
loop_
_entity.id
_entity.type
_entity.pdbx_description
1 polymer ?
#
loop_
_entity_poly.entity_id
_entity_poly.type
_entity_poly.pdbx_seq_one_letter_code
_entity_poly.pdbx_strand_id
1 'polypeptide(L)'
;EVLNSGISPKVFSTPEDEEDSVFNYTETASGRVGIGALSDLLTEESVAIIGLGGTGSYILDLVAKTPVREILLFDSDEFLQHNAFRAPGAPTLEALRDAEKKVEYFKSIYSNMHKRISTSSTYIDEENLELLNG
;
A
#
# COMPACT_ATOMS: atom_id res chain seq x y z
N GLU A 1 41.44 9.56 20.65
CA GLU A 1 40.09 10.08 20.38
C GLU A 1 39.96 10.39 18.91
N VAL A 2 39.07 9.69 18.20
CA VAL A 2 38.87 9.87 16.75
C VAL A 2 37.41 10.23 16.52
N LEU A 3 37.02 11.43 16.95
CA LEU A 3 35.71 12.00 16.64
C LEU A 3 35.96 13.44 16.17
N ASN A 4 35.97 13.64 14.85
CA ASN A 4 35.95 14.97 14.25
C ASN A 4 34.59 15.61 14.55
N SER A 5 34.59 16.74 15.26
CA SER A 5 33.43 17.44 15.83
C SER A 5 32.48 18.14 14.82
N GLY A 6 32.41 17.63 13.59
CA GLY A 6 31.53 18.17 12.54
C GLY A 6 30.90 17.12 11.62
N ILE A 7 31.16 15.83 11.82
CA ILE A 7 30.59 14.76 11.00
C ILE A 7 29.35 14.21 11.71
N SER A 8 28.17 14.58 11.20
CA SER A 8 26.92 13.96 11.61
C SER A 8 26.66 12.73 10.74
N PRO A 9 26.28 11.57 11.32
CA PRO A 9 25.82 10.42 10.54
C PRO A 9 24.45 10.65 9.89
N LYS A 10 23.82 11.81 10.10
CA LYS A 10 22.54 12.16 9.49
C LYS A 10 22.75 12.43 8.00
N VAL A 11 22.24 11.54 7.18
CA VAL A 11 22.06 11.76 5.75
C VAL A 11 20.93 12.76 5.59
N PHE A 12 21.24 13.95 5.08
CA PHE A 12 20.23 14.92 4.65
C PHE A 12 19.94 14.62 3.18
N SER A 13 18.85 13.92 2.88
CA SER A 13 18.34 13.81 1.52
C SER A 13 17.45 15.01 1.23
N THR A 14 17.73 15.73 0.16
CA THR A 14 16.80 16.70 -0.43
C THR A 14 15.58 15.91 -0.90
N PRO A 15 14.34 16.30 -0.54
CA PRO A 15 13.16 15.75 -1.20
C PRO A 15 13.29 16.06 -2.70
N GLU A 16 13.30 15.04 -3.55
CA GLU A 16 13.12 15.22 -5.00
C GLU A 16 11.72 15.78 -5.24
N ASP A 17 11.56 16.60 -6.29
CA ASP A 17 10.27 17.23 -6.63
C ASP A 17 9.16 16.17 -6.70
N GLU A 18 8.22 16.26 -5.75
CA GLU A 18 7.19 15.27 -5.43
C GLU A 18 6.11 15.08 -6.51
N GLU A 19 6.17 15.82 -7.61
CA GLU A 19 4.99 16.08 -8.44
C GLU A 19 4.39 14.82 -9.10
N ASP A 20 5.16 13.75 -9.32
CA ASP A 20 4.67 12.54 -10.01
C ASP A 20 4.80 11.22 -9.22
N SER A 21 5.30 11.23 -7.99
CA SER A 21 5.44 9.98 -7.22
C SER A 21 4.10 9.44 -6.71
N VAL A 22 3.86 8.14 -6.91
CA VAL A 22 2.71 7.41 -6.33
C VAL A 22 2.82 7.23 -4.82
N PHE A 23 3.99 7.46 -4.23
CA PHE A 23 4.21 7.34 -2.79
C PHE A 23 4.11 8.68 -2.07
N ASN A 24 3.70 8.66 -0.80
CA ASN A 24 3.68 9.85 0.07
C ASN A 24 5.06 10.27 0.58
N TYR A 25 6.08 9.45 0.38
CA TYR A 25 7.46 9.75 0.73
C TYR A 25 8.40 9.03 -0.24
N THR A 26 9.62 9.54 -0.35
CA THR A 26 10.63 8.98 -1.26
C THR A 26 10.87 7.50 -0.96
N GLU A 27 10.65 6.66 -1.96
CA GLU A 27 11.05 5.25 -1.93
C GLU A 27 12.58 5.17 -2.04
N THR A 28 13.22 4.51 -1.08
CA THR A 28 14.70 4.43 -1.02
C THR A 28 15.21 2.99 -0.91
N ALA A 29 14.34 2.00 -0.78
CA ALA A 29 14.72 0.61 -0.66
C ALA A 29 15.27 0.07 -1.99
N SER A 30 14.66 0.41 -3.12
CA SER A 30 15.12 -0.02 -4.45
C SER A 30 16.50 0.56 -4.78
N GLY A 31 16.70 1.87 -4.55
CA GLY A 31 17.98 2.54 -4.73
C GLY A 31 19.07 1.99 -3.82
N ARG A 32 18.74 1.66 -2.56
CA ARG A 32 19.67 1.10 -1.58
C ARG A 32 20.26 -0.25 -2.01
N VAL A 33 19.51 -1.09 -2.71
CA VAL A 33 19.96 -2.41 -3.16
C VAL A 33 20.23 -2.49 -4.66
N GLY A 34 20.13 -1.37 -5.38
CA GLY A 34 20.48 -1.27 -6.80
C GLY A 34 19.47 -1.90 -7.76
N ILE A 35 18.19 -1.98 -7.37
CA ILE A 35 17.12 -2.58 -8.20
C ILE A 35 16.13 -1.56 -8.76
N GLY A 36 16.47 -0.26 -8.77
CA GLY A 36 15.59 0.80 -9.29
C GLY A 36 15.03 0.48 -10.66
N ALA A 37 15.88 0.07 -11.60
CA ALA A 37 15.44 -0.30 -12.95
C ALA A 37 14.45 -1.49 -13.03
N LEU A 38 14.45 -2.39 -12.03
CA LEU A 38 13.42 -3.45 -11.93
C LEU A 38 12.14 -2.93 -11.29
N SER A 39 12.25 -2.02 -10.32
CA SER A 39 11.12 -1.34 -9.69
C SER A 39 10.36 -0.48 -10.72
N ASP A 40 11.09 0.19 -11.60
CA ASP A 40 10.53 1.04 -12.67
C ASP A 40 9.66 0.25 -13.66
N LEU A 41 9.87 -1.07 -13.80
CA LEU A 41 9.02 -1.90 -14.65
C LEU A 41 7.56 -1.99 -14.15
N LEU A 42 7.32 -1.62 -12.89
CA LEU A 42 5.98 -1.66 -12.29
C LEU A 42 5.23 -0.34 -12.43
N THR A 43 5.86 0.76 -12.88
CA THR A 43 5.26 2.11 -12.80
C THR A 43 4.02 2.30 -13.66
N GLU A 44 3.91 1.54 -14.75
CA GLU A 44 2.77 1.58 -15.67
C GLU A 44 1.68 0.55 -15.34
N GLU A 45 1.94 -0.35 -14.39
CA GLU A 45 1.05 -1.46 -14.07
C GLU A 45 -0.05 -1.05 -13.09
N SER A 46 -1.27 -1.50 -13.34
CA SER A 46 -2.41 -1.39 -12.42
C SER A 46 -2.70 -2.74 -11.78
N VAL A 47 -2.93 -2.77 -10.46
CA VAL A 47 -3.21 -4.02 -9.74
C VAL A 47 -4.59 -4.01 -9.11
N ALA A 48 -5.47 -4.89 -9.58
CA ALA A 48 -6.75 -5.15 -8.92
C ALA A 48 -6.64 -6.35 -7.98
N ILE A 49 -7.06 -6.19 -6.72
CA ILE A 49 -7.11 -7.24 -5.70
C ILE A 49 -8.57 -7.54 -5.38
N ILE A 50 -9.01 -8.73 -5.78
CA ILE A 50 -10.37 -9.23 -5.55
C ILE A 50 -10.36 -10.16 -4.34
N GLY A 51 -10.93 -9.68 -3.24
CA GLY A 51 -10.93 -10.31 -1.93
C GLY A 51 -9.76 -9.87 -1.06
N LEU A 52 -10.06 -9.29 0.09
CA LEU A 52 -9.12 -8.82 1.13
C LEU A 52 -9.19 -9.71 2.37
N GLY A 53 -9.32 -11.02 2.15
CA GLY A 53 -9.11 -12.05 3.17
C GLY A 53 -7.64 -12.18 3.56
N GLY A 54 -7.25 -13.35 4.05
CA GLY A 54 -5.87 -13.57 4.51
C GLY A 54 -4.84 -13.33 3.40
N THR A 55 -5.01 -13.96 2.24
CA THR A 55 -4.05 -13.82 1.13
C THR A 55 -4.06 -12.43 0.52
N GLY A 56 -5.23 -11.92 0.15
CA GLY A 56 -5.33 -10.63 -0.54
C GLY A 56 -4.80 -9.45 0.27
N SER A 57 -4.98 -9.48 1.59
CA SER A 57 -4.44 -8.44 2.47
C SER A 57 -2.91 -8.46 2.54
N TYR A 58 -2.25 -9.63 2.57
CA TYR A 58 -0.79 -9.70 2.47
C TYR A 58 -0.26 -9.34 1.08
N ILE A 59 -1.01 -9.63 0.01
CA ILE A 59 -0.66 -9.14 -1.34
C ILE A 59 -0.71 -7.60 -1.35
N LEU A 60 -1.76 -6.99 -0.81
CA LEU A 60 -1.85 -5.54 -0.67
C LEU A 60 -0.67 -4.97 0.12
N ASP A 61 -0.28 -5.61 1.23
CA ASP A 61 0.86 -5.18 2.03
C ASP A 61 2.18 -5.10 1.23
N LEU A 62 2.35 -5.98 0.25
CA LEU A 62 3.52 -6.00 -0.63
C LEU A 62 3.36 -5.00 -1.79
N VAL A 63 2.21 -5.01 -2.46
CA VAL A 63 1.94 -4.18 -3.65
C VAL A 63 1.93 -2.69 -3.29
N ALA A 64 1.39 -2.30 -2.12
CA ALA A 64 1.42 -0.91 -1.67
C ALA A 64 2.84 -0.33 -1.47
N LYS A 65 3.86 -1.18 -1.42
CA LYS A 65 5.29 -0.81 -1.33
C LYS A 65 6.00 -0.79 -2.69
N THR A 66 5.29 -1.05 -3.77
CA THR A 66 5.80 -1.01 -5.15
C THR A 66 5.26 0.21 -5.88
N PRO A 67 5.95 0.73 -6.92
CA PRO A 67 5.54 1.95 -7.58
C PRO A 67 4.41 1.74 -8.60
N VAL A 68 3.53 0.74 -8.39
CA VAL A 68 2.42 0.46 -9.30
C VAL A 68 1.57 1.70 -9.52
N ARG A 69 1.08 1.89 -10.75
CA ARG A 69 0.35 3.08 -11.16
C ARG A 69 -0.87 3.33 -10.28
N GLU A 70 -1.58 2.27 -9.92
CA GLU A 70 -2.77 2.30 -9.08
C GLU A 70 -3.09 0.91 -8.51
N ILE A 71 -3.83 0.91 -7.39
CA ILE A 71 -4.30 -0.29 -6.72
C ILE A 71 -5.81 -0.20 -6.56
N LEU A 72 -6.54 -1.19 -7.11
CA LEU A 72 -7.99 -1.30 -6.97
C LEU A 72 -8.34 -2.43 -6.01
N LEU A 73 -9.17 -2.13 -5.01
CA LEU A 73 -9.54 -3.06 -3.95
C LEU A 73 -11.02 -3.42 -4.03
N PHE A 74 -11.32 -4.71 -4.07
CA PHE A 74 -12.69 -5.25 -4.12
C PHE A 74 -12.91 -6.26 -3.00
N ASP A 75 -13.78 -5.94 -2.05
CA ASP A 75 -14.26 -6.86 -1.00
C ASP A 75 -15.51 -6.23 -0.35
N SER A 76 -16.59 -7.00 -0.18
CA SER A 76 -17.82 -6.50 0.43
C SER A 76 -17.99 -6.87 1.91
N ASP A 77 -17.05 -7.65 2.47
CA ASP A 77 -17.05 -8.03 3.88
C ASP A 77 -16.60 -6.89 4.81
N GLU A 78 -16.95 -7.03 6.08
CA GLU A 78 -16.46 -6.20 7.18
C GLU A 78 -15.16 -6.77 7.77
N PHE A 79 -14.34 -5.90 8.35
CA PHE A 79 -13.12 -6.28 9.04
C PHE A 79 -13.40 -6.62 10.51
N LEU A 80 -13.54 -7.92 10.81
CA LEU A 80 -13.93 -8.41 12.14
C LEU A 80 -12.75 -9.01 12.92
N GLN A 81 -12.89 -9.17 14.24
CA GLN A 81 -11.80 -9.59 15.14
C GLN A 81 -11.01 -10.83 14.68
N HIS A 82 -11.67 -11.85 14.14
CA HIS A 82 -10.97 -13.05 13.66
C HIS A 82 -10.06 -12.76 12.44
N ASN A 83 -10.31 -11.68 11.69
CA ASN A 83 -9.47 -11.19 10.58
C ASN A 83 -8.09 -10.75 11.07
N ALA A 84 -8.01 -10.14 12.25
CA ALA A 84 -6.77 -9.63 12.83
C ALA A 84 -5.66 -10.69 12.98
N PHE A 85 -6.01 -11.97 13.09
CA PHE A 85 -5.05 -13.07 13.27
C PHE A 85 -4.49 -13.63 11.96
N ARG A 86 -4.91 -13.09 10.81
CA ARG A 86 -4.47 -13.54 9.48
C ARG A 86 -4.38 -12.40 8.46
N ALA A 87 -4.27 -11.17 8.94
CA ALA A 87 -4.11 -9.98 8.12
C ALA A 87 -2.82 -9.24 8.57
N PRO A 88 -2.21 -8.42 7.71
CA PRO A 88 -1.10 -7.56 8.09
C PRO A 88 -1.46 -6.62 9.25
N GLY A 89 -0.46 -6.29 10.07
CA GLY A 89 -0.59 -5.33 11.15
C GLY A 89 -1.27 -5.88 12.41
N ALA A 90 -1.67 -4.97 13.29
CA ALA A 90 -2.35 -5.26 14.55
C ALA A 90 -3.44 -4.18 14.76
N PRO A 91 -4.71 -4.43 14.38
CA PRO A 91 -5.78 -3.46 14.52
C PRO A 91 -5.98 -3.05 15.98
N THR A 92 -6.34 -1.78 16.20
CA THR A 92 -6.78 -1.32 17.52
C THR A 92 -8.15 -1.91 17.86
N LEU A 93 -8.50 -1.90 19.15
CA LEU A 93 -9.83 -2.36 19.57
C LEU A 93 -10.94 -1.47 19.01
N GLU A 94 -10.66 -0.18 18.86
CA GLU A 94 -11.56 0.81 18.27
C GLU A 94 -11.84 0.47 16.80
N ALA A 95 -10.80 0.22 16.00
CA ALA A 95 -10.98 -0.16 14.59
C ALA A 95 -11.81 -1.46 14.43
N LEU A 96 -11.63 -2.43 15.34
CA LEU A 96 -12.44 -3.66 15.35
C LEU A 96 -13.90 -3.43 15.76
N ARG A 97 -14.18 -2.39 16.55
CA ARG A 97 -15.55 -2.03 16.96
C ARG A 97 -16.28 -1.28 15.86
N ASP A 98 -15.56 -0.47 15.08
CA ASP A 98 -16.13 0.27 13.96
C ASP A 98 -16.58 -0.68 12.83
N ALA A 99 -15.97 -1.87 12.75
CA ALA A 99 -16.33 -2.94 11.81
C ALA A 99 -16.44 -2.44 10.36
N GLU A 100 -15.53 -1.55 9.97
CA GLU A 100 -15.49 -1.00 8.61
C GLU A 100 -15.38 -2.09 7.55
N LYS A 101 -15.83 -1.78 6.32
CA LYS A 101 -15.57 -2.66 5.17
C LYS A 101 -14.07 -2.90 5.04
N LYS A 102 -13.66 -4.13 4.72
CA LYS A 102 -12.24 -4.48 4.61
C LYS A 102 -11.51 -3.55 3.64
N VAL A 103 -12.15 -3.20 2.53
CA VAL A 103 -11.60 -2.26 1.54
C VAL A 103 -11.26 -0.90 2.15
N GLU A 104 -12.15 -0.34 2.98
CA GLU A 104 -11.92 0.96 3.62
C GLU A 104 -10.90 0.87 4.75
N TYR A 105 -11.00 -0.18 5.58
CA TYR A 105 -10.04 -0.44 6.66
C TYR A 105 -8.60 -0.50 6.11
N PHE A 106 -8.36 -1.31 5.08
CA PHE A 106 -7.03 -1.43 4.50
C PHE A 106 -6.60 -0.19 3.73
N LYS A 107 -7.51 0.49 3.01
CA LYS A 107 -7.21 1.77 2.36
C LYS A 107 -6.74 2.81 3.37
N SER A 108 -7.37 2.90 4.54
CA SER A 108 -6.99 3.87 5.58
C SER A 108 -5.53 3.70 6.03
N ILE A 109 -5.05 2.45 6.06
CA ILE A 109 -3.68 2.12 6.47
C ILE A 109 -2.71 2.39 5.31
N TYR A 110 -2.97 1.80 4.14
CA TYR A 110 -2.03 1.82 3.03
C TYR A 110 -2.00 3.15 2.27
N SER A 111 -3.02 4.00 2.42
CA SER A 111 -3.00 5.38 1.90
C SER A 111 -1.98 6.26 2.62
N ASN A 112 -1.45 5.85 3.79
CA ASN A 112 -0.29 6.51 4.41
C ASN A 112 1.00 6.30 3.60
N MET A 113 1.03 5.31 2.71
CA MET A 113 2.19 4.95 1.89
C MET A 113 1.96 5.25 0.41
N HIS A 114 0.86 4.78 -0.16
CA HIS A 114 0.55 4.83 -1.59
C HIS A 114 -0.67 5.72 -1.87
N LYS A 115 -0.50 6.76 -2.68
CA LYS A 115 -1.51 7.80 -2.95
C LYS A 115 -2.69 7.29 -3.78
N ARG A 116 -2.46 6.28 -4.63
CA ARG A 116 -3.42 5.84 -5.65
C ARG A 116 -4.07 4.50 -5.30
N ILE A 117 -4.88 4.48 -4.24
CA ILE A 117 -5.67 3.31 -3.82
C ILE A 117 -7.16 3.62 -3.94
N SER A 118 -7.85 2.87 -4.79
CA SER A 118 -9.30 2.96 -5.02
C SER A 118 -9.99 1.73 -4.44
N THR A 119 -11.21 1.92 -3.94
CA THR A 119 -11.97 0.88 -3.23
C THR A 119 -13.36 0.72 -3.81
N SER A 120 -13.84 -0.51 -3.84
CA SER A 120 -15.21 -0.85 -4.17
C SER A 120 -15.70 -1.94 -3.23
N SER A 121 -16.78 -1.68 -2.50
CA SER A 121 -17.36 -2.60 -1.52
C SER A 121 -18.32 -3.62 -2.15
N THR A 122 -17.96 -4.13 -3.33
CA THR A 122 -18.74 -5.09 -4.12
C THR A 122 -17.97 -6.38 -4.38
N TYR A 123 -18.69 -7.45 -4.72
CA TYR A 123 -18.10 -8.62 -5.36
C TYR A 123 -17.95 -8.37 -6.85
N ILE A 124 -16.85 -8.85 -7.45
CA ILE A 124 -16.70 -8.86 -8.91
C ILE A 124 -17.46 -10.05 -9.48
N ASP A 125 -18.28 -9.79 -10.49
CA ASP A 125 -19.04 -10.77 -11.26
C ASP A 125 -19.10 -10.37 -12.74
N GLU A 126 -19.82 -11.15 -13.55
CA GLU A 126 -19.94 -10.92 -15.00
C GLU A 126 -20.63 -9.60 -15.35
N GLU A 127 -21.40 -9.02 -14.43
CA GLU A 127 -22.19 -7.81 -14.66
C GLU A 127 -21.42 -6.52 -14.36
N ASN A 128 -20.28 -6.61 -13.66
CA ASN A 128 -19.50 -5.46 -13.21
C ASN A 128 -17.99 -5.52 -13.52
N LEU A 129 -17.59 -6.36 -14.49
CA LEU A 129 -16.20 -6.49 -14.93
C LEU A 129 -15.58 -5.17 -15.40
N GLU A 130 -16.38 -4.21 -15.85
CA GLU A 130 -15.91 -2.89 -16.25
C GLU A 130 -15.25 -2.11 -15.12
N LEU A 131 -15.51 -2.46 -13.86
CA LEU A 131 -14.85 -1.87 -12.70
C LEU A 131 -13.34 -2.20 -12.65
N LEU A 132 -12.88 -3.19 -13.41
CA LEU A 132 -11.47 -3.57 -13.51
C LEU A 132 -10.67 -2.74 -14.53
N ASN A 133 -11.31 -1.83 -15.27
CA ASN A 133 -10.69 -1.17 -16.43
C ASN A 133 -9.70 -0.04 -16.11
N GLY A 134 -9.46 0.31 -14.84
CA GLY A 134 -8.45 1.30 -14.42
C GLY A 134 -8.70 2.70 -14.97
#